data_AF-A0A849UVI6-F1
#
_entry.id   AF-A0A849UVI6-F1
#
_cell.length_a   1.000
_cell.length_b   1.000
_cell.length_c   1.000
_cell.angle_alpha   90.00
_cell.angle_beta   90.00
_cell.angle_gamma   90.00
#
_symmetry.space_group_name_H-M   'P 1'
#
loop_
_entity.id
_entity.type
_entity.pdbx_description
1 polymer ?
#
loop_
_entity_poly.entity_id
_entity_poly.type
_entity_poly.pdbx_seq_one_letter_code
_entity_poly.pdbx_strand_id
1 'polypeptide(L)'
;MKFFFTLTILLYTSSTFAQNVGIGIAIPDEKLQVDSTIRVGKNAIIVQGSTKKNTIKFGDGDYVTIGEQNKDDRLVLNAGSFSFANGNVGIGVDSATEKLDINGLIKIRSGAPAVGKVLTSDAIGRATWQDLPNNIGTKKKISIPCSAFQPEFASIGLNISVINGNWIYYDNGVSSSVDMYAPLTFPDGVKITQMSIYYLDNSTTDFTARIEIVTYNPPGISYSSLTGSSITTSGISGIGVFSQKLSTGVLGTIIDNIGKSYFIRISPNGNWPGIDLKIGMIEIEYEIL
;
A
#
# COMPACT_ATOMS: atom_id res chain seq x y z
N MET A 1 -86.45 58.22 -40.47
CA MET A 1 -85.34 58.41 -39.51
C MET A 1 -84.35 57.27 -39.73
N LYS A 2 -83.18 57.54 -40.33
CA LYS A 2 -82.18 56.51 -40.69
C LYS A 2 -81.25 56.29 -39.51
N PHE A 3 -81.19 55.09 -38.95
CA PHE A 3 -80.22 54.73 -37.91
C PHE A 3 -78.87 54.42 -38.58
N PHE A 4 -77.86 55.25 -38.33
CA PHE A 4 -76.48 54.92 -38.63
C PHE A 4 -75.93 54.08 -37.47
N PHE A 5 -75.63 52.80 -37.73
CA PHE A 5 -74.80 52.00 -36.83
C PHE A 5 -73.34 52.27 -37.18
N THR A 6 -72.63 52.98 -36.29
CA THR A 6 -71.18 53.14 -36.39
C THR A 6 -70.52 51.86 -35.88
N LEU A 7 -69.90 51.11 -36.79
CA LEU A 7 -69.08 49.95 -36.45
C LEU A 7 -67.68 50.46 -36.03
N THR A 8 -67.41 50.47 -34.73
CA THR A 8 -66.05 50.72 -34.23
C THR A 8 -65.21 49.46 -34.42
N ILE A 9 -64.36 49.44 -35.45
CA ILE A 9 -63.33 48.42 -35.62
C ILE A 9 -62.14 48.82 -34.74
N LEU A 10 -61.94 48.09 -33.64
CA LEU A 10 -60.75 48.24 -32.81
C LEU A 10 -59.58 47.51 -33.50
N LEU A 11 -58.73 48.24 -34.21
CA LEU A 11 -57.48 47.68 -34.74
C LEU A 11 -56.49 47.50 -33.60
N TYR A 12 -56.26 46.26 -33.18
CA TYR A 12 -55.12 45.92 -32.35
C TYR A 12 -53.85 45.95 -33.21
N THR A 13 -53.06 47.02 -33.12
CA THR A 13 -51.68 46.99 -33.61
C THR A 13 -50.83 46.29 -32.54
N SER A 14 -50.42 45.06 -32.81
CA SER A 14 -49.40 44.39 -31.98
C SER A 14 -48.06 45.09 -32.21
N SER A 15 -47.78 46.11 -31.41
CA SER A 15 -46.42 46.66 -31.33
C SER A 15 -45.56 45.65 -30.56
N THR A 16 -44.62 45.03 -31.25
CA THR A 16 -43.62 44.16 -30.63
C THR A 16 -42.60 45.04 -29.91
N PHE A 17 -42.96 45.55 -28.73
CA PHE A 17 -41.96 46.09 -27.82
C PHE A 17 -41.14 44.92 -27.25
N ALA A 18 -39.87 45.18 -26.92
CA ALA A 18 -39.01 44.28 -26.17
C ALA A 18 -39.53 44.12 -24.72
N GLN A 19 -40.75 43.62 -24.56
CA GLN A 19 -41.39 43.38 -23.28
C GLN A 19 -40.94 42.02 -22.74
N ASN A 20 -40.83 41.93 -21.42
CA ASN A 20 -40.70 40.66 -20.75
C ASN A 20 -41.97 39.82 -20.97
N VAL A 21 -41.83 38.51 -21.08
CA VAL A 21 -42.95 37.58 -21.27
C VAL A 21 -43.33 36.97 -19.93
N GLY A 22 -44.54 37.31 -19.46
CA GLY A 22 -45.15 36.68 -18.29
C GLY A 22 -46.16 35.61 -18.71
N ILE A 23 -46.07 34.43 -18.09
CA ILE A 23 -47.13 33.41 -18.15
C ILE A 23 -47.65 33.22 -16.73
N GLY A 24 -48.89 33.65 -16.47
CA GLY A 24 -49.48 33.62 -15.13
C GLY A 24 -49.13 34.83 -14.25
N ILE A 25 -48.24 35.73 -14.70
CA ILE A 25 -47.84 36.95 -13.98
C ILE A 25 -47.99 38.19 -14.87
N ALA A 26 -48.57 39.27 -14.32
CA ALA A 26 -48.92 40.47 -15.09
C ALA A 26 -47.75 41.46 -15.28
N ILE A 27 -46.79 41.46 -14.36
CA ILE A 27 -45.61 42.34 -14.39
C ILE A 27 -44.38 41.46 -14.17
N PRO A 28 -43.77 40.93 -15.25
CA PRO A 28 -42.62 40.05 -15.13
C PRO A 28 -41.35 40.85 -14.83
N ASP A 29 -40.59 40.43 -13.82
CA ASP A 29 -39.29 41.03 -13.47
C ASP A 29 -38.14 40.45 -14.30
N GLU A 30 -38.28 39.22 -14.78
CA GLU A 30 -37.36 38.56 -15.71
C GLU A 30 -37.85 38.51 -17.15
N LYS A 31 -36.92 38.29 -18.11
CA LYS A 31 -37.24 38.27 -19.55
C LYS A 31 -38.32 37.26 -19.93
N LEU A 32 -38.33 36.11 -19.27
CA LEU A 32 -39.39 35.11 -19.33
C LEU A 32 -39.65 34.62 -17.91
N GLN A 33 -40.85 34.86 -17.40
CA GLN A 33 -41.27 34.42 -16.08
C GLN A 33 -42.57 33.61 -16.18
N VAL A 34 -42.57 32.45 -15.55
CA VAL A 34 -43.75 31.57 -15.47
C VAL A 34 -44.08 31.37 -14.00
N ASP A 35 -45.23 31.87 -13.56
CA ASP A 35 -45.71 31.74 -12.18
C ASP A 35 -46.39 30.37 -11.95
N SER A 36 -45.73 29.30 -12.43
CA SER A 36 -46.17 27.90 -12.31
C SER A 36 -45.15 26.92 -12.91
N THR A 37 -45.56 25.66 -13.07
CA THR A 37 -44.78 24.62 -13.74
C THR A 37 -44.62 24.89 -15.23
N ILE A 38 -43.41 24.69 -15.75
CA ILE A 38 -43.13 24.70 -17.19
C ILE A 38 -43.21 23.27 -17.71
N ARG A 39 -44.21 22.97 -18.56
CA ARG A 39 -44.27 21.71 -19.30
C ARG A 39 -43.74 21.88 -20.71
N VAL A 40 -42.59 21.30 -20.98
CA VAL A 40 -42.01 21.26 -22.32
C VAL A 40 -42.52 20.01 -23.04
N GLY A 41 -43.38 20.19 -24.05
CA GLY A 41 -44.04 19.09 -24.77
C GLY A 41 -43.06 18.21 -25.57
N LYS A 42 -43.52 17.02 -25.98
CA LYS A 42 -42.74 15.97 -26.69
C LYS A 42 -41.96 16.46 -27.93
N ASN A 43 -42.32 17.62 -28.51
CA ASN A 43 -41.75 18.18 -29.74
C ASN A 43 -41.15 19.59 -29.57
N ALA A 44 -41.03 20.14 -28.36
CA ALA A 44 -40.42 21.46 -28.12
C ALA A 44 -38.88 21.44 -28.19
N ILE A 45 -38.38 20.60 -29.10
CA ILE A 45 -37.00 20.17 -29.22
C ILE A 45 -36.39 20.87 -30.42
N ILE A 46 -35.35 21.64 -30.18
CA ILE A 46 -34.54 22.22 -31.26
C ILE A 46 -33.90 21.07 -32.03
N VAL A 47 -34.28 20.91 -33.30
CA VAL A 47 -33.58 20.06 -34.25
C VAL A 47 -32.21 20.71 -34.51
N GLN A 48 -31.14 20.12 -34.01
CA GLN A 48 -29.78 20.46 -34.44
C GLN A 48 -29.22 19.29 -35.25
N GLY A 49 -29.37 19.34 -36.57
CA GLY A 49 -28.88 18.33 -37.52
C GLY A 49 -29.77 17.09 -37.70
N SER A 50 -29.24 16.04 -38.33
CA SER A 50 -29.94 14.81 -38.75
C SER A 50 -30.23 13.82 -37.60
N THR A 51 -29.79 14.10 -36.37
CA THR A 51 -30.07 13.28 -35.19
C THR A 51 -31.06 14.00 -34.27
N LYS A 52 -32.25 13.43 -34.06
CA LYS A 52 -33.22 13.96 -33.09
C LYS A 52 -32.66 13.78 -31.67
N LYS A 53 -32.10 14.85 -31.09
CA LYS A 53 -31.74 14.90 -29.67
C LYS A 53 -32.80 15.71 -28.94
N ASN A 54 -33.57 15.05 -28.07
CA ASN A 54 -34.58 15.71 -27.25
C ASN A 54 -33.91 16.49 -26.10
N THR A 55 -33.28 17.63 -26.38
CA THR A 55 -32.59 18.44 -25.36
C THR A 55 -33.30 19.77 -25.14
N ILE A 56 -33.52 20.12 -23.88
CA ILE A 56 -33.77 21.50 -23.48
C ILE A 56 -32.38 22.12 -23.29
N LYS A 57 -32.07 23.18 -24.04
CA LYS A 57 -30.82 23.93 -23.89
C LYS A 57 -31.08 25.08 -22.92
N PHE A 58 -30.32 25.12 -21.84
CA PHE A 58 -30.19 26.27 -20.96
C PHE A 58 -28.76 26.81 -21.10
N GLY A 59 -28.53 28.09 -20.77
CA GLY A 59 -27.20 28.71 -20.78
C GLY A 59 -26.75 29.31 -22.12
N ASP A 60 -25.67 30.08 -22.06
CA ASP A 60 -25.05 30.82 -23.17
C ASP A 60 -23.75 30.20 -23.70
N GLY A 61 -23.35 29.03 -23.17
CA GLY A 61 -22.15 28.30 -23.58
C GLY A 61 -21.19 28.01 -22.43
N ASP A 62 -21.27 28.77 -21.35
CA ASP A 62 -20.33 28.64 -20.23
C ASP A 62 -20.93 27.85 -19.05
N TYR A 63 -22.19 28.13 -18.68
CA TYR A 63 -22.84 27.48 -17.52
C TYR A 63 -24.33 27.20 -17.72
N VAL A 64 -24.81 26.15 -17.07
CA VAL A 64 -26.23 25.87 -16.86
C VAL A 64 -26.48 25.79 -15.36
N THR A 65 -27.25 26.74 -14.83
CA THR A 65 -27.68 26.74 -13.43
C THR A 65 -29.11 26.20 -13.35
N ILE A 66 -29.33 25.17 -12.53
CA ILE A 66 -30.66 24.61 -12.25
C ILE A 66 -30.81 24.54 -10.73
N GLY A 67 -31.68 25.41 -10.18
CA GLY A 67 -31.90 25.58 -8.75
C GLY A 67 -31.68 27.04 -8.30
N GLU A 68 -31.94 27.32 -7.03
CA GLU A 68 -31.68 28.63 -6.43
C GLU A 68 -30.32 28.71 -5.71
N GLN A 69 -29.83 29.92 -5.44
CA GLN A 69 -28.52 30.12 -4.80
C GLN A 69 -28.49 29.70 -3.32
N ASN A 70 -29.64 29.48 -2.65
CA ASN A 70 -29.70 29.36 -1.18
C ASN A 70 -29.70 27.93 -0.60
N LYS A 71 -29.37 26.92 -1.41
CA LYS A 71 -29.05 25.52 -0.99
C LYS A 71 -30.15 24.71 -0.27
N ASP A 72 -31.37 25.21 -0.13
CA ASP A 72 -32.48 24.49 0.50
C ASP A 72 -33.26 23.61 -0.49
N ASP A 73 -33.18 23.91 -1.78
CA ASP A 73 -33.83 23.12 -2.83
C ASP A 73 -33.17 21.76 -3.08
N ARG A 74 -34.03 20.74 -3.18
CA ARG A 74 -33.65 19.40 -3.65
C ARG A 74 -33.79 19.32 -5.17
N LEU A 75 -32.65 19.31 -5.88
CA LEU A 75 -32.63 18.93 -7.30
C LEU A 75 -32.88 17.42 -7.46
N VAL A 76 -33.92 17.04 -8.21
CA VAL A 76 -34.22 15.65 -8.57
C VAL A 76 -34.08 15.46 -10.07
N LEU A 77 -33.10 14.65 -10.49
CA LEU A 77 -32.92 14.23 -11.87
C LEU A 77 -33.23 12.73 -11.97
N ASN A 78 -34.21 12.35 -12.80
CA ASN A 78 -34.57 10.95 -13.03
C ASN A 78 -34.16 10.56 -14.46
N ALA A 79 -33.08 9.78 -14.59
CA ALA A 79 -32.56 9.31 -15.87
C ALA A 79 -32.05 7.87 -15.74
N GLY A 80 -32.00 7.13 -16.85
CA GLY A 80 -31.42 5.77 -16.87
C GLY A 80 -29.89 5.77 -16.65
N SER A 81 -29.22 6.87 -17.00
CA SER A 81 -27.81 7.09 -16.71
C SER A 81 -27.47 8.58 -16.69
N PHE A 82 -26.41 8.92 -15.95
CA PHE A 82 -25.73 10.23 -16.00
C PHE A 82 -24.34 10.00 -16.58
N SER A 83 -23.98 10.77 -17.61
CA SER A 83 -22.69 10.64 -18.27
C SER A 83 -21.99 12.00 -18.34
N PHE A 84 -20.76 12.05 -17.85
CA PHE A 84 -19.89 13.21 -17.87
C PHE A 84 -18.72 12.91 -18.81
N ALA A 85 -18.89 13.23 -20.11
CA ALA A 85 -17.97 12.77 -21.14
C ALA A 85 -16.56 13.40 -21.06
N ASN A 86 -16.50 14.71 -20.79
CA ASN A 86 -15.24 15.48 -20.82
C ASN A 86 -14.95 16.26 -19.52
N GLY A 87 -15.96 16.53 -18.71
CA GLY A 87 -15.85 17.36 -17.50
C GLY A 87 -15.36 16.60 -16.27
N ASN A 88 -15.06 17.36 -15.21
CA ASN A 88 -14.77 16.85 -13.87
C ASN A 88 -16.02 16.97 -13.01
N VAL A 89 -16.21 16.05 -12.05
CA VAL A 89 -17.30 16.11 -11.07
C VAL A 89 -16.73 16.57 -9.74
N GLY A 90 -17.13 17.76 -9.30
CA GLY A 90 -16.80 18.31 -7.99
C GLY A 90 -17.93 18.14 -6.98
N ILE A 91 -17.62 17.69 -5.76
CA ILE A 91 -18.54 17.66 -4.62
C ILE A 91 -17.89 18.45 -3.48
N GLY A 92 -18.46 19.63 -3.17
CA GLY A 92 -17.90 20.53 -2.15
C GLY A 92 -16.63 21.26 -2.58
N VAL A 93 -16.37 21.36 -3.88
CA VAL A 93 -15.22 22.05 -4.48
C VAL A 93 -15.67 23.00 -5.59
N ASP A 94 -15.06 24.18 -5.66
CA ASP A 94 -15.38 25.20 -6.67
C ASP A 94 -14.65 24.96 -7.99
N SER A 95 -13.51 24.26 -7.96
CA SER A 95 -12.69 23.95 -9.14
C SER A 95 -12.05 22.58 -8.97
N ALA A 96 -12.76 21.55 -9.42
CA ALA A 96 -12.30 20.17 -9.34
C ALA A 96 -11.04 19.94 -10.18
N THR A 97 -9.95 19.50 -9.56
CA THR A 97 -8.67 19.24 -10.27
C THR A 97 -8.58 17.81 -10.80
N GLU A 98 -9.45 16.92 -10.33
CA GLU A 98 -9.51 15.50 -10.72
C GLU A 98 -10.87 15.15 -11.34
N LYS A 99 -10.95 13.99 -12.02
CA LYS A 99 -12.20 13.54 -12.67
C LYS A 99 -13.37 13.40 -11.69
N LEU A 100 -13.08 12.99 -10.47
CA LEU A 100 -13.99 13.05 -9.33
C LEU A 100 -13.20 13.64 -8.16
N ASP A 101 -13.62 14.82 -7.71
CA ASP A 101 -12.97 15.57 -6.63
C ASP A 101 -14.00 15.84 -5.52
N ILE A 102 -13.70 15.36 -4.31
CA ILE A 102 -14.63 15.39 -3.18
C ILE A 102 -13.90 15.99 -1.98
N ASN A 103 -14.31 17.19 -1.59
CA ASN A 103 -13.86 17.81 -0.34
C ASN A 103 -14.79 17.41 0.81
N GLY A 104 -14.57 16.22 1.34
CA GLY A 104 -15.36 15.67 2.44
C GLY A 104 -15.20 14.16 2.62
N LEU A 105 -15.87 13.61 3.63
CA LEU A 105 -15.86 12.18 3.90
C LEU A 105 -16.75 11.42 2.91
N ILE A 106 -16.25 10.30 2.41
CA ILE A 106 -16.99 9.38 1.53
C ILE A 106 -17.54 8.22 2.38
N LYS A 107 -18.86 7.99 2.36
CA LYS A 107 -19.50 6.82 2.99
C LYS A 107 -19.96 5.81 1.93
N ILE A 108 -19.27 4.67 1.85
CA ILE A 108 -19.61 3.56 0.93
C ILE A 108 -20.28 2.45 1.73
N ARG A 109 -21.57 2.18 1.46
CA ARG A 109 -22.38 1.21 2.23
C ARG A 109 -22.38 -0.21 1.66
N SER A 110 -22.00 -0.37 0.40
CA SER A 110 -21.99 -1.66 -0.29
C SER A 110 -20.69 -2.43 -0.03
N GLY A 111 -20.70 -3.74 -0.29
CA GLY A 111 -19.51 -4.59 -0.28
C GLY A 111 -18.99 -4.99 1.11
N ALA A 112 -19.82 -4.94 2.15
CA ALA A 112 -19.48 -5.29 3.54
C ALA A 112 -18.35 -4.42 4.17
N PRO A 113 -18.56 -3.10 4.31
CA PRO A 113 -17.64 -2.25 5.06
C PRO A 113 -17.54 -2.69 6.52
N ALA A 114 -16.33 -2.64 7.08
CA ALA A 114 -16.08 -2.89 8.51
C ALA A 114 -14.86 -2.07 8.98
N VAL A 115 -14.72 -1.92 10.30
CA VAL A 115 -13.54 -1.27 10.89
C VAL A 115 -12.27 -2.02 10.49
N GLY A 116 -11.24 -1.29 10.06
CA GLY A 116 -9.94 -1.85 9.67
C GLY A 116 -9.86 -2.41 8.25
N LYS A 117 -10.97 -2.44 7.49
CA LYS A 117 -10.94 -2.85 6.09
C LYS A 117 -10.44 -1.73 5.17
N VAL A 118 -9.86 -2.14 4.05
CA VAL A 118 -9.38 -1.24 2.99
C VAL A 118 -10.06 -1.57 1.67
N LEU A 119 -10.19 -0.58 0.79
CA LEU A 119 -10.62 -0.81 -0.58
C LEU A 119 -9.44 -1.28 -1.42
N THR A 120 -9.59 -2.43 -2.07
CA THR A 120 -8.61 -2.96 -3.02
C THR A 120 -9.24 -3.09 -4.40
N SER A 121 -8.45 -2.81 -5.44
CA SER A 121 -8.87 -2.97 -6.83
C SER A 121 -8.65 -4.42 -7.32
N ASP A 122 -9.58 -4.94 -8.11
CA ASP A 122 -9.34 -6.10 -8.97
C ASP A 122 -8.61 -5.70 -10.28
N ALA A 123 -8.38 -6.69 -11.15
CA ALA A 123 -7.67 -6.51 -12.42
C ALA A 123 -8.39 -5.60 -13.43
N ILE A 124 -9.67 -5.29 -13.21
CA ILE A 124 -10.48 -4.43 -14.08
C ILE A 124 -10.88 -3.11 -13.40
N GLY A 125 -10.30 -2.80 -12.23
CA GLY A 125 -10.51 -1.52 -11.55
C GLY A 125 -11.68 -1.49 -10.55
N ARG A 126 -12.30 -2.62 -10.21
CA ARG A 126 -13.41 -2.63 -9.24
C ARG A 126 -12.88 -2.67 -7.81
N ALA A 127 -13.37 -1.74 -6.98
CA ALA A 127 -13.04 -1.70 -5.57
C ALA A 127 -13.93 -2.65 -4.75
N THR A 128 -13.33 -3.42 -3.85
CA THR A 128 -14.04 -4.23 -2.83
C THR A 128 -13.39 -4.04 -1.47
N TRP A 129 -14.18 -4.16 -0.39
CA TRP A 129 -13.64 -4.13 0.97
C TRP A 129 -12.92 -5.44 1.27
N GLN A 130 -11.62 -5.35 1.50
CA GLN A 130 -10.80 -6.47 1.95
C GLN A 130 -10.25 -6.19 3.34
N ASP A 131 -9.91 -7.25 4.06
CA ASP A 131 -9.10 -7.11 5.26
C ASP A 131 -7.75 -6.51 4.86
N LEU A 132 -7.18 -5.68 5.73
CA LEU A 132 -5.84 -5.18 5.52
C LEU A 132 -4.90 -6.39 5.39
N PRO A 133 -4.12 -6.54 4.30
CA PRO A 133 -3.20 -7.66 4.20
C PRO A 133 -2.25 -7.64 5.40
N ASN A 134 -2.20 -8.73 6.18
CA ASN A 134 -1.28 -8.89 7.33
C ASN A 134 0.22 -8.88 6.94
N ASN A 135 0.57 -8.40 5.74
CA ASN A 135 1.94 -8.35 5.22
C ASN A 135 2.76 -7.17 5.76
N ILE A 136 2.30 -6.47 6.78
CA ILE A 136 3.17 -5.60 7.60
C ILE A 136 3.43 -6.31 8.94
N GLY A 137 3.83 -7.58 8.86
CA GLY A 137 4.76 -8.11 9.85
C GLY A 137 5.97 -7.18 9.81
N THR A 138 6.08 -6.26 10.77
CA THR A 138 7.23 -5.36 10.85
C THR A 138 8.45 -6.25 10.98
N LYS A 139 9.21 -6.39 9.89
CA LYS A 139 10.43 -7.16 9.87
C LYS A 139 11.41 -6.51 10.85
N LYS A 140 11.75 -7.25 11.88
CA LYS A 140 12.75 -6.87 12.88
C LYS A 140 14.01 -7.65 12.61
N LYS A 141 15.14 -7.10 13.09
CA LYS A 141 16.46 -7.68 12.90
C LYS A 141 17.11 -7.93 14.25
N ILE A 142 17.75 -9.08 14.38
CA ILE A 142 18.71 -9.37 15.45
C ILE A 142 20.10 -9.35 14.82
N SER A 143 20.97 -8.52 15.37
CA SER A 143 22.38 -8.45 14.98
C SER A 143 23.24 -9.12 16.05
N ILE A 144 23.98 -10.15 15.67
CA ILE A 144 24.93 -10.86 16.50
C ILE A 144 26.33 -10.37 16.10
N PRO A 145 27.00 -9.54 16.93
CA PRO A 145 28.33 -9.04 16.61
C PRO A 145 29.39 -10.15 16.72
N CYS A 146 30.52 -9.99 16.03
CA CYS A 146 31.65 -10.94 16.11
C CYS A 146 32.12 -11.24 17.55
N SER A 147 32.03 -10.26 18.46
CA SER A 147 32.44 -10.43 19.86
C SER A 147 31.53 -11.35 20.68
N ALA A 148 30.33 -11.68 20.18
CA ALA A 148 29.42 -12.61 20.84
C ALA A 148 29.81 -14.08 20.64
N PHE A 149 30.70 -14.38 19.67
CA PHE A 149 31.12 -15.74 19.38
C PHE A 149 32.23 -16.21 20.32
N GLN A 150 32.08 -17.42 20.85
CA GLN A 150 33.05 -18.08 21.74
C GLN A 150 33.29 -19.51 21.23
N PRO A 151 34.53 -20.02 21.26
CA PRO A 151 34.81 -21.41 20.90
C PRO A 151 34.20 -22.41 21.91
N GLU A 152 33.95 -23.65 21.48
CA GLU A 152 33.38 -24.74 22.31
C GLU A 152 34.14 -24.99 23.61
N PHE A 153 35.45 -24.77 23.60
CA PHE A 153 36.33 -24.98 24.73
C PHE A 153 36.98 -23.67 25.16
N ALA A 154 37.16 -23.49 26.48
CA ALA A 154 37.87 -22.34 27.02
C ALA A 154 39.37 -22.46 26.77
N SER A 155 39.85 -22.01 25.59
CA SER A 155 41.29 -22.08 25.29
C SER A 155 41.78 -21.10 24.24
N ILE A 156 43.04 -20.71 24.45
CA ILE A 156 44.02 -19.99 23.62
C ILE A 156 43.69 -19.91 22.11
N GLY A 157 44.01 -18.78 21.48
CA GLY A 157 43.90 -18.61 20.02
C GLY A 157 42.72 -17.80 19.51
N LEU A 158 41.78 -17.41 20.39
CA LEU A 158 40.70 -16.49 20.01
C LEU A 158 41.26 -15.07 19.83
N ASN A 159 41.13 -14.56 18.62
CA ASN A 159 41.61 -13.23 18.28
C ASN A 159 40.43 -12.35 17.85
N ILE A 160 40.27 -11.22 18.51
CA ILE A 160 39.29 -10.19 18.17
C ILE A 160 40.06 -9.02 17.56
N SER A 161 39.85 -8.75 16.28
CA SER A 161 40.40 -7.57 15.61
C SER A 161 39.30 -6.53 15.46
N VAL A 162 39.49 -5.37 16.07
CA VAL A 162 38.62 -4.18 15.90
C VAL A 162 39.18 -3.19 14.87
N ILE A 163 40.37 -3.45 14.35
CA ILE A 163 41.03 -2.63 13.32
C ILE A 163 40.72 -3.22 11.95
N ASN A 164 40.32 -2.38 10.98
CA ASN A 164 39.85 -2.77 9.64
C ASN A 164 38.55 -3.61 9.62
N GLY A 165 37.63 -3.30 10.54
CA GLY A 165 36.34 -3.97 10.73
C GLY A 165 36.30 -4.75 12.04
N ASN A 166 35.08 -5.03 12.54
CA ASN A 166 34.88 -5.86 13.73
C ASN A 166 34.89 -7.32 13.28
N TRP A 167 36.01 -8.00 13.49
CA TRP A 167 36.22 -9.39 13.08
C TRP A 167 36.62 -10.25 14.27
N ILE A 168 36.16 -11.51 14.26
CA ILE A 168 36.70 -12.56 15.10
C ILE A 168 37.21 -13.69 14.21
N TYR A 169 38.35 -14.24 14.58
CA TYR A 169 38.84 -15.49 14.03
C TYR A 169 39.42 -16.32 15.17
N TYR A 170 39.45 -17.62 14.94
CA TYR A 170 40.09 -18.54 15.84
C TYR A 170 41.37 -19.05 15.18
N ASP A 171 42.48 -19.00 15.89
CA ASP A 171 43.72 -19.68 15.50
C ASP A 171 43.95 -20.77 16.54
N ASN A 172 43.42 -21.95 16.26
CA ASN A 172 43.36 -23.02 17.24
C ASN A 172 44.75 -23.59 17.58
N GLY A 173 45.79 -23.33 16.76
CA GLY A 173 47.15 -23.86 16.96
C GLY A 173 47.22 -25.40 17.07
N VAL A 174 46.10 -26.09 16.85
CA VAL A 174 45.90 -27.53 17.03
C VAL A 174 45.15 -28.09 15.83
N SER A 175 45.39 -29.35 15.50
CA SER A 175 44.84 -29.99 14.30
C SER A 175 43.43 -30.57 14.48
N SER A 176 42.53 -29.88 15.20
CA SER A 176 41.14 -30.30 15.39
C SER A 176 40.14 -29.19 15.07
N SER A 177 39.04 -29.55 14.39
CA SER A 177 37.88 -28.66 14.19
C SER A 177 37.28 -28.24 15.52
N VAL A 178 37.16 -26.92 15.73
CA VAL A 178 36.56 -26.32 16.93
C VAL A 178 35.42 -25.42 16.50
N ASP A 179 34.23 -25.69 17.00
CA ASP A 179 33.07 -24.86 16.72
C ASP A 179 33.10 -23.56 17.52
N MET A 180 32.46 -22.53 16.98
CA MET A 180 32.15 -21.31 17.70
C MET A 180 30.65 -21.16 17.90
N TYR A 181 30.26 -20.64 19.05
CA TYR A 181 28.87 -20.46 19.45
C TYR A 181 28.59 -19.01 19.82
N ALA A 182 27.40 -18.51 19.46
CA ALA A 182 26.89 -17.24 19.94
C ALA A 182 25.43 -17.39 20.42
N PRO A 183 25.05 -16.75 21.53
CA PRO A 183 23.69 -16.82 22.03
C PRO A 183 22.70 -16.15 21.06
N LEU A 184 21.49 -16.70 20.97
CA LEU A 184 20.42 -16.16 20.13
C LEU A 184 19.08 -16.29 20.86
N THR A 185 18.36 -15.18 20.96
CA THR A 185 17.05 -15.15 21.61
C THR A 185 16.05 -14.43 20.75
N PHE A 186 14.90 -15.05 20.55
CA PHE A 186 13.78 -14.50 19.79
C PHE A 186 12.58 -14.29 20.73
N PRO A 187 11.72 -13.30 20.48
CA PRO A 187 10.38 -13.30 21.08
C PRO A 187 9.63 -14.58 20.67
N ASP A 188 8.81 -15.11 21.57
CA ASP A 188 8.01 -16.30 21.27
C ASP A 188 7.01 -16.04 20.14
N GLY A 189 6.79 -17.04 19.28
CA GLY A 189 5.82 -16.95 18.17
C GLY A 189 6.26 -16.15 16.96
N VAL A 190 7.48 -15.57 16.94
CA VAL A 190 7.96 -14.87 15.75
C VAL A 190 8.35 -15.85 14.64
N LYS A 191 8.22 -15.41 13.39
CA LYS A 191 8.66 -16.20 12.23
C LYS A 191 9.97 -15.66 11.70
N ILE A 192 11.02 -16.49 11.66
CA ILE A 192 12.27 -16.12 10.99
C ILE A 192 12.03 -16.11 9.49
N THR A 193 12.53 -15.08 8.80
CA THR A 193 12.39 -14.90 7.35
C THR A 193 13.72 -15.00 6.62
N GLN A 194 14.83 -14.61 7.26
CA GLN A 194 16.14 -14.58 6.64
C GLN A 194 17.27 -14.69 7.68
N MET A 195 18.33 -15.39 7.34
CA MET A 195 19.62 -15.30 8.04
C MET A 195 20.67 -14.80 7.05
N SER A 196 21.51 -13.89 7.49
CA SER A 196 22.64 -13.35 6.73
C SER A 196 23.91 -13.37 7.57
N ILE A 197 25.04 -13.69 6.96
CA ILE A 197 26.36 -13.65 7.60
C ILE A 197 27.29 -12.75 6.80
N TYR A 198 28.08 -11.95 7.53
CA TYR A 198 29.16 -11.13 7.01
C TYR A 198 30.48 -11.77 7.42
N TYR A 199 31.27 -12.18 6.45
CA TYR A 199 32.52 -12.90 6.67
C TYR A 199 33.60 -12.47 5.69
N LEU A 200 34.84 -12.79 6.03
CA LEU A 200 35.99 -12.77 5.12
C LEU A 200 36.50 -14.21 5.03
N ASP A 201 36.68 -14.70 3.80
CA ASP A 201 37.22 -16.03 3.52
C ASP A 201 38.21 -15.94 2.35
N ASN A 202 39.49 -15.96 2.71
CA ASN A 202 40.65 -16.06 1.82
C ASN A 202 41.30 -17.44 1.92
N SER A 203 40.59 -18.42 2.46
CA SER A 203 41.15 -19.72 2.82
C SER A 203 40.79 -20.80 1.81
N THR A 204 41.48 -21.94 1.90
CA THR A 204 41.14 -23.16 1.13
C THR A 204 40.09 -24.01 1.84
N THR A 205 39.71 -23.65 3.06
CA THR A 205 38.65 -24.31 3.86
C THR A 205 37.41 -23.42 3.90
N ASP A 206 36.30 -23.95 4.37
CA ASP A 206 35.05 -23.20 4.58
C ASP A 206 34.59 -23.32 6.04
N PHE A 207 33.64 -22.48 6.42
CA PHE A 207 32.81 -22.76 7.61
C PHE A 207 31.34 -22.78 7.23
N THR A 208 30.55 -23.49 8.05
CA THR A 208 29.08 -23.45 8.00
C THR A 208 28.52 -22.78 9.24
N ALA A 209 27.76 -21.70 9.04
CA ALA A 209 26.93 -21.07 10.06
C ALA A 209 25.52 -21.66 10.03
N ARG A 210 24.94 -21.95 11.19
CA ARG A 210 23.54 -22.41 11.31
C ARG A 210 22.93 -21.98 12.64
N ILE A 211 21.60 -21.92 12.68
CA ILE A 211 20.87 -21.78 13.93
C ILE A 211 20.66 -23.19 14.49
N GLU A 212 21.16 -23.42 15.69
CA GLU A 212 20.95 -24.65 16.45
C GLU A 212 19.87 -24.45 17.50
N ILE A 213 19.17 -25.54 17.81
CA ILE A 213 18.08 -25.63 18.77
C ILE A 213 18.51 -26.67 19.81
N VAL A 214 18.63 -26.24 21.06
CA VAL A 214 18.63 -27.16 22.21
C VAL A 214 17.19 -27.35 22.64
N THR A 215 16.73 -28.59 22.72
CA THR A 215 15.43 -28.92 23.31
C THR A 215 15.65 -29.65 24.62
N TYR A 216 15.08 -29.13 25.70
CA TYR A 216 15.00 -29.83 26.98
C TYR A 216 13.85 -30.84 26.92
N ASN A 217 14.19 -32.11 26.98
CA ASN A 217 13.23 -33.22 26.99
C ASN A 217 13.57 -34.14 28.18
N PRO A 218 13.01 -33.89 29.38
CA PRO A 218 13.44 -34.55 30.60
C PRO A 218 13.36 -36.08 30.48
N PRO A 219 14.42 -36.81 30.90
CA PRO A 219 15.52 -36.33 31.74
C PRO A 219 16.74 -35.73 30.98
N GLY A 220 16.68 -35.56 29.66
CA GLY A 220 17.83 -35.16 28.84
C GLY A 220 17.64 -33.87 28.02
N ILE A 221 18.61 -33.63 27.14
CA ILE A 221 18.57 -32.57 26.12
C ILE A 221 18.85 -33.17 24.74
N SER A 222 18.30 -32.57 23.69
CA SER A 222 18.58 -32.90 22.30
C SER A 222 19.02 -31.66 21.52
N TYR A 223 19.81 -31.88 20.48
CA TYR A 223 20.33 -30.84 19.59
C TYR A 223 19.82 -31.07 18.17
N SER A 224 19.38 -30.01 17.50
CA SER A 224 18.96 -30.06 16.11
C SER A 224 19.16 -28.70 15.45
N SER A 225 19.40 -28.67 14.14
CA SER A 225 19.54 -27.41 13.42
C SER A 225 18.22 -26.94 12.83
N LEU A 226 17.98 -25.63 12.84
CA LEU A 226 16.85 -25.00 12.18
C LEU A 226 16.96 -25.23 10.67
N THR A 227 15.94 -25.85 10.08
CA THR A 227 15.93 -26.18 8.65
C THR A 227 16.07 -24.92 7.78
N GLY A 228 16.94 -24.97 6.78
CA GLY A 228 17.19 -23.84 5.86
C GLY A 228 18.03 -22.70 6.44
N SER A 229 18.50 -22.81 7.69
CA SER A 229 19.37 -21.81 8.31
C SER A 229 20.87 -21.94 7.99
N SER A 230 21.26 -22.99 7.27
CA SER A 230 22.67 -23.26 6.98
C SER A 230 23.21 -22.32 5.90
N ILE A 231 24.30 -21.62 6.21
CA ILE A 231 25.07 -20.81 5.28
C ILE A 231 26.52 -21.28 5.32
N THR A 232 27.05 -21.75 4.19
CA THR A 232 28.44 -22.20 4.07
C THR A 232 29.24 -21.21 3.23
N THR A 233 30.42 -20.83 3.69
CA THR A 233 31.34 -19.99 2.90
C THR A 233 31.88 -20.80 1.72
N SER A 234 32.20 -20.12 0.63
CA SER A 234 32.89 -20.74 -0.50
C SER A 234 34.37 -20.39 -0.36
N GLY A 235 35.20 -21.30 0.17
CA GLY A 235 36.64 -21.09 0.31
C GLY A 235 37.27 -20.77 -1.05
N ILE A 236 37.55 -19.48 -1.31
CA ILE A 236 38.14 -19.02 -2.57
C ILE A 236 39.55 -18.56 -2.24
N SER A 237 40.53 -19.36 -2.65
CA SER A 237 41.95 -19.01 -2.60
C SER A 237 42.24 -17.85 -3.58
N GLY A 238 42.41 -16.64 -3.05
CA GLY A 238 42.87 -15.50 -3.83
C GLY A 238 43.07 -14.24 -2.99
N ILE A 239 44.21 -13.56 -3.19
CA ILE A 239 44.50 -12.25 -2.58
C ILE A 239 43.52 -11.22 -3.17
N GLY A 240 42.48 -10.89 -2.42
CA GLY A 240 41.51 -9.85 -2.74
C GLY A 240 40.40 -9.86 -1.70
N VAL A 241 40.33 -8.82 -0.88
CA VAL A 241 39.37 -8.70 0.22
C VAL A 241 37.93 -8.85 -0.27
N PHE A 242 37.21 -9.88 0.17
CA PHE A 242 35.77 -9.99 -0.04
C PHE A 242 35.07 -10.14 1.31
N SER A 243 34.61 -9.01 1.88
CA SER A 243 33.54 -9.07 2.87
C SER A 243 32.26 -9.46 2.13
N GLN A 244 31.75 -10.67 2.32
CA GLN A 244 30.53 -11.10 1.63
C GLN A 244 29.38 -11.21 2.62
N LYS A 245 28.25 -10.61 2.27
CA LYS A 245 26.96 -10.91 2.87
C LYS A 245 26.39 -12.11 2.13
N LEU A 246 26.37 -13.27 2.76
CA LEU A 246 25.66 -14.43 2.23
C LEU A 246 24.34 -14.59 2.99
N SER A 247 23.25 -14.80 2.26
CA SER A 247 21.91 -14.91 2.83
C SER A 247 21.22 -16.21 2.44
N THR A 248 20.54 -16.83 3.39
CA THR A 248 19.62 -17.94 3.15
C THR A 248 18.20 -17.55 3.54
N GLY A 249 17.21 -18.04 2.79
CA GLY A 249 15.81 -17.92 3.14
C GLY A 249 15.44 -18.98 4.18
N VAL A 250 15.03 -18.54 5.36
CA VAL A 250 14.42 -19.43 6.36
C VAL A 250 12.91 -19.33 6.16
N LEU A 251 12.29 -20.34 5.58
CA LEU A 251 10.86 -20.28 5.23
C LEU A 251 10.03 -20.98 6.30
N GLY A 252 9.20 -20.20 7.00
CA GLY A 252 8.02 -20.71 7.71
C GLY A 252 8.26 -21.30 9.09
N THR A 253 9.45 -21.17 9.69
CA THR A 253 9.65 -21.66 11.07
C THR A 253 9.22 -20.61 12.08
N ILE A 254 8.23 -20.97 12.89
CA ILE A 254 7.76 -20.21 14.03
C ILE A 254 8.62 -20.59 15.24
N ILE A 255 9.13 -19.57 15.93
CA ILE A 255 9.88 -19.73 17.17
C ILE A 255 8.94 -20.19 18.29
N ASP A 256 9.42 -21.17 19.04
CA ASP A 256 8.77 -21.71 20.23
C ASP A 256 9.83 -21.76 21.32
N ASN A 257 9.69 -20.92 22.35
CA ASN A 257 10.63 -20.86 23.45
C ASN A 257 10.31 -21.86 24.58
N ILE A 258 9.24 -22.66 24.47
CA ILE A 258 8.86 -23.62 25.50
C ILE A 258 9.84 -24.81 25.49
N GLY A 259 10.70 -24.85 26.51
CA GLY A 259 11.70 -25.92 26.66
C GLY A 259 12.77 -25.92 25.55
N LYS A 260 12.86 -24.85 24.76
CA LYS A 260 13.83 -24.74 23.66
C LYS A 260 14.71 -23.51 23.84
N SER A 261 15.95 -23.60 23.38
CA SER A 261 16.90 -22.50 23.36
C SER A 261 17.63 -22.49 22.03
N TYR A 262 17.92 -21.29 21.54
CA TYR A 262 18.52 -21.07 20.23
C TYR A 262 19.91 -20.49 20.37
N PHE A 263 20.81 -20.88 19.48
CA PHE A 263 22.14 -20.32 19.40
C PHE A 263 22.64 -20.43 17.96
N ILE A 264 23.61 -19.60 17.61
CA ILE A 264 24.36 -19.82 16.37
C ILE A 264 25.50 -20.78 16.66
N ARG A 265 25.70 -21.73 15.74
CA ARG A 265 26.91 -22.53 15.64
C ARG A 265 27.62 -22.23 14.34
N ILE A 266 28.91 -21.97 14.43
CA ILE A 266 29.83 -21.88 13.30
C ILE A 266 30.77 -23.08 13.36
N SER A 267 30.76 -23.90 12.33
CA SER A 267 31.61 -25.07 12.22
C SER A 267 32.61 -24.92 11.09
N PRO A 268 33.93 -24.89 11.36
CA PRO A 268 34.92 -24.94 10.29
C PRO A 268 34.98 -26.36 9.71
N ASN A 269 35.21 -26.45 8.41
CA ASN A 269 35.55 -27.69 7.75
C ASN A 269 37.05 -27.97 7.92
N GLY A 270 37.37 -28.76 8.95
CA GLY A 270 38.75 -28.94 9.42
C GLY A 270 39.15 -27.85 10.39
N ASN A 271 40.39 -27.35 10.29
CA ASN A 271 40.92 -26.35 11.22
C ASN A 271 40.59 -24.93 10.77
N TRP A 272 40.53 -24.02 11.74
CA TRP A 272 40.48 -22.61 11.43
C TRP A 272 41.82 -22.14 10.83
N PRO A 273 41.82 -21.49 9.66
CA PRO A 273 43.03 -20.98 9.00
C PRO A 273 43.47 -19.60 9.54
N GLY A 274 43.12 -19.27 10.79
CA GLY A 274 43.45 -18.01 11.42
C GLY A 274 42.88 -16.79 10.67
N ILE A 275 43.76 -15.86 10.28
CA ILE A 275 43.35 -14.58 9.70
C ILE A 275 42.68 -14.67 8.33
N ASP A 276 42.77 -15.82 7.66
CA ASP A 276 42.18 -16.03 6.35
C ASP A 276 40.71 -16.40 6.41
N LEU A 277 40.16 -16.72 7.59
CA LEU A 277 38.74 -17.01 7.76
C LEU A 277 38.20 -16.29 9.01
N LYS A 278 37.43 -15.23 8.78
CA LYS A 278 36.93 -14.32 9.82
C LYS A 278 35.42 -14.16 9.76
N ILE A 279 34.80 -14.07 10.93
CA ILE A 279 33.38 -13.74 11.08
C ILE A 279 33.26 -12.27 11.52
N GLY A 280 32.39 -11.52 10.86
CA GLY A 280 32.12 -10.12 11.20
C GLY A 280 30.82 -9.93 11.98
N MET A 281 29.69 -10.37 11.41
CA MET A 281 28.40 -10.38 12.12
C MET A 281 27.44 -11.37 11.49
N ILE A 282 26.40 -11.70 12.23
CA ILE A 282 25.21 -12.37 11.69
C ILE A 282 23.99 -11.50 11.93
N GLU A 283 23.17 -11.35 10.91
CA GLU A 283 21.89 -10.65 10.97
C GLU A 283 20.77 -11.66 10.70
N ILE A 284 19.75 -11.67 11.56
CA ILE A 284 18.58 -12.52 11.40
C ILE A 284 17.35 -11.63 11.34
N GLU A 285 16.58 -11.76 10.27
CA GLU A 285 15.31 -11.09 10.08
C GLU A 285 14.17 -12.00 10.55
N TYR A 286 13.22 -11.42 11.29
CA TYR A 286 12.01 -12.08 11.73
C TYR A 286 10.80 -11.15 11.65
N GLU A 287 9.62 -11.73 11.49
CA GLU A 287 8.34 -11.01 11.50
C GLU A 287 7.50 -11.42 12.70
N ILE A 288 6.77 -10.44 13.26
CA ILE A 288 5.74 -10.70 14.27
C ILE A 288 4.49 -11.12 13.51
N LEU A 289 3.96 -12.30 13.86
CA LEU A 289 2.73 -12.86 13.32
C LEU A 289 1.48 -12.24 13.94
#